data_AF-A0A7Y9PG16-F1
#
_entry.id   AF-A0A7Y9PG16-F1
#
_cell.length_a   1.000
_cell.length_b   1.000
_cell.length_c   1.000
_cell.angle_alpha   90.00
_cell.angle_beta   90.00
_cell.angle_gamma   90.00
#
_symmetry.space_group_name_H-M   'P 1'
#
loop_
_entity.id
_entity.type
_entity.pdbx_description
1 polymer ?
#
loop_
_entity_poly.entity_id
_entity_poly.type
_entity_poly.pdbx_seq_one_letter_code
_entity_poly.pdbx_strand_id
1 'polypeptide(L)'
;MKTLIRFAAPVMAVALLSGAPLFAHAQAENSAVAQDWNTPPPGTEQAQQGYRDGIQAAQLDHAAKRPIDPKVSHLYVHPPVKGAARDAYRSSFEAGYQAAVKHSTPGAM
;
A
#
# COMPACT_ATOMS: atom_id res chain seq x y z
N MET A 1 17.74 -45.66 -22.20
CA MET A 1 18.36 -45.43 -23.53
C MET A 1 18.32 -43.92 -23.77
N LYS A 2 19.44 -43.19 -23.62
CA LYS A 2 20.28 -42.56 -24.69
C LYS A 2 19.43 -41.63 -25.57
N THR A 3 19.61 -40.31 -25.68
CA THR A 3 20.85 -39.49 -25.74
C THR A 3 20.61 -38.01 -25.45
N LEU A 4 21.59 -37.37 -24.78
CA LEU A 4 21.82 -35.93 -24.70
C LEU A 4 22.36 -35.41 -26.04
N ILE A 5 21.96 -34.20 -26.45
CA ILE A 5 22.67 -33.46 -27.51
C ILE A 5 23.06 -32.08 -26.97
N ARG A 6 24.36 -31.93 -26.74
CA ARG A 6 25.09 -30.68 -26.55
C ARG A 6 25.77 -30.38 -27.90
N PHE A 7 25.55 -29.19 -28.45
CA PHE A 7 26.44 -28.55 -29.42
C PHE A 7 26.69 -27.13 -28.90
N ALA A 8 27.86 -26.88 -28.32
CA ALA A 8 29.11 -26.50 -29.01
C ALA A 8 29.12 -24.99 -29.32
N ALA A 9 29.99 -24.31 -28.57
CA ALA A 9 30.36 -22.90 -28.58
C ALA A 9 31.14 -22.53 -29.88
N PRO A 10 31.96 -21.46 -29.96
CA PRO A 10 32.03 -20.16 -29.27
C PRO A 10 32.18 -19.00 -30.29
N VAL A 11 32.58 -17.82 -29.80
CA VAL A 11 33.37 -16.76 -30.46
C VAL A 11 32.59 -15.55 -30.95
N MET A 12 32.74 -14.44 -30.21
CA MET A 12 33.10 -13.09 -30.65
C MET A 12 33.02 -12.20 -29.39
N ALA A 13 33.93 -11.32 -28.99
CA ALA A 13 35.32 -11.02 -29.28
C ALA A 13 35.72 -10.09 -28.12
N VAL A 14 36.87 -10.31 -27.48
CA VAL A 14 37.40 -9.38 -26.49
C VAL A 14 38.09 -8.26 -27.25
N ALA A 15 37.58 -7.03 -27.12
CA ALA A 15 38.32 -5.81 -27.43
C ALA A 15 38.33 -4.92 -26.18
N LEU A 16 39.54 -4.64 -25.76
CA LEU A 16 39.97 -3.96 -24.55
C LEU A 16 39.98 -2.43 -24.74
N LEU A 17 39.76 -1.73 -23.63
CA LEU A 17 40.15 -0.35 -23.31
C LEU A 17 39.46 0.82 -24.02
N SER A 18 38.57 1.52 -23.29
CA SER A 18 38.70 2.97 -23.00
C SER A 18 37.81 3.34 -21.81
N GLY A 19 38.36 4.09 -20.87
CA GLY A 19 37.79 4.32 -19.56
C GLY A 19 36.54 5.21 -19.54
N ALA A 20 35.58 4.80 -18.72
CA ALA A 20 34.77 5.66 -17.87
C ALA A 20 34.26 4.77 -16.72
N PRO A 21 34.56 5.08 -15.45
CA PRO A 21 33.93 4.36 -14.35
C PRO A 21 32.49 4.90 -14.22
N LEU A 22 31.58 4.00 -13.84
CA LEU A 22 30.27 4.32 -13.25
C LEU A 22 29.22 4.95 -14.16
N PHE A 23 28.54 4.16 -14.99
CA PHE A 23 27.07 4.19 -15.01
C PHE A 23 26.57 2.78 -15.29
N ALA A 24 26.69 1.93 -14.27
CA ALA A 24 25.66 0.93 -14.05
C ALA A 24 24.36 1.71 -13.99
N HIS A 25 23.62 1.76 -15.09
CA HIS A 25 22.19 1.99 -15.03
C HIS A 25 21.63 0.73 -14.37
N ALA A 26 21.83 0.64 -13.06
CA ALA A 26 20.88 0.02 -12.18
C ALA A 26 19.56 0.65 -12.63
N GLN A 27 18.75 -0.15 -13.32
CA GLN A 27 17.33 0.07 -13.36
C GLN A 27 16.95 0.11 -11.88
N ALA A 28 16.94 1.32 -11.32
CA ALA A 28 16.10 1.64 -10.19
C ALA A 28 14.70 1.40 -10.74
N GLU A 29 14.29 0.13 -10.71
CA GLU A 29 12.90 -0.23 -10.70
C GLU A 29 12.38 0.53 -9.50
N ASN A 30 11.78 1.68 -9.82
CA ASN A 30 11.09 2.55 -8.90
C ASN A 30 9.80 1.81 -8.50
N SER A 31 9.98 0.62 -7.94
CA SER A 31 9.02 -0.11 -7.16
C SER A 31 8.95 0.63 -5.83
N ALA A 32 8.49 1.88 -5.86
CA ALA A 32 7.69 2.37 -4.76
C ALA A 32 6.59 1.33 -4.64
N VAL A 33 6.77 0.37 -3.73
CA VAL A 33 5.77 -0.65 -3.43
C VAL A 33 4.51 0.15 -3.17
N ALA A 34 3.58 0.13 -4.12
CA ALA A 34 2.35 0.89 -4.01
C ALA A 34 1.72 0.41 -2.71
N GLN A 35 1.78 1.26 -1.68
CA GLN A 35 1.36 0.85 -0.34
C GLN A 35 -0.12 0.50 -0.44
N ASP A 36 -0.46 -0.73 -0.05
CA ASP A 36 -1.83 -1.23 -0.19
C ASP A 36 -2.78 -0.29 0.55
N TRP A 37 -3.94 -0.02 -0.03
CA TRP A 37 -4.89 0.97 0.50
C TRP A 37 -5.37 0.59 1.91
N ASN A 38 -5.35 -0.70 2.22
CA ASN A 38 -5.73 -1.25 3.51
C ASN A 38 -4.61 -1.17 4.56
N THR A 39 -3.42 -0.76 4.17
CA THR A 39 -2.23 -0.72 5.04
C THR A 39 -2.18 0.64 5.73
N PRO A 40 -2.29 0.71 7.06
CA PRO A 40 -2.20 1.97 7.78
C PRO A 40 -0.86 2.67 7.52
N PRO A 41 -0.87 4.00 7.38
CA PRO A 41 0.38 4.75 7.32
C PRO A 41 1.18 4.59 8.61
N PRO A 42 2.52 4.74 8.56
CA PRO A 42 3.35 4.75 9.77
C PRO A 42 2.90 5.88 10.70
N GLY A 43 2.90 5.61 12.01
CA GLY A 43 2.37 6.53 13.02
C GLY A 43 2.27 5.86 14.38
N THR A 44 1.52 6.49 15.29
CA THR A 44 1.23 5.88 16.59
C THR A 44 0.33 4.66 16.44
N GLU A 45 0.36 3.74 17.41
CA GLU A 45 -0.51 2.56 17.42
C GLU A 45 -1.99 2.94 17.33
N GLN A 46 -2.39 4.02 18.00
CA GLN A 46 -3.76 4.54 18.00
C GLN A 46 -4.18 5.09 16.63
N ALA A 47 -3.25 5.75 15.92
CA ALA A 47 -3.51 6.22 14.55
C ALA A 47 -3.67 5.01 13.61
N GLN A 48 -2.79 4.02 13.71
CA GLN A 48 -2.88 2.80 12.91
C GLN A 48 -4.17 2.01 13.20
N GLN A 49 -4.57 1.95 14.47
CA GLN A 49 -5.85 1.38 14.88
C GLN A 49 -7.02 2.15 14.26
N GLY A 50 -7.03 3.48 14.38
CA GLY A 50 -8.05 4.34 13.79
C GLY A 50 -8.22 4.06 12.31
N TYR A 51 -7.12 3.96 11.55
CA TYR A 51 -7.16 3.64 10.12
C TYR A 51 -7.85 2.30 9.82
N ARG A 52 -7.48 1.23 10.54
CA ARG A 52 -8.10 -0.10 10.37
C ARG A 52 -9.58 -0.08 10.72
N ASP A 53 -9.94 0.57 11.82
CA ASP A 53 -11.32 0.70 12.28
C ASP A 53 -12.16 1.49 11.28
N GLY A 54 -11.58 2.54 10.67
CA GLY A 54 -12.21 3.34 9.62
C GLY A 54 -12.52 2.53 8.37
N ILE A 55 -11.58 1.69 7.92
CA ILE A 55 -11.79 0.76 6.80
C ILE A 55 -12.96 -0.17 7.09
N GLN A 56 -12.96 -0.81 8.27
CA GLN A 56 -14.01 -1.74 8.65
C GLN A 56 -15.37 -1.05 8.73
N ALA A 57 -15.44 0.16 9.29
CA ALA A 57 -16.67 0.93 9.35
C ALA A 57 -17.23 1.25 7.96
N ALA A 58 -16.38 1.68 7.03
CA ALA A 58 -16.79 1.94 5.65
C ALA A 58 -17.30 0.67 4.94
N GLN A 59 -16.61 -0.45 5.12
CA GLN A 59 -17.03 -1.74 4.56
C GLN A 59 -18.39 -2.18 5.10
N LEU A 60 -18.63 -2.01 6.41
CA LEU A 60 -19.91 -2.30 7.04
C LEU A 60 -21.01 -1.38 6.56
N ASP A 61 -20.77 -0.07 6.47
CA ASP A 61 -21.75 0.90 5.97
C ASP A 61 -22.10 0.63 4.51
N HIS A 62 -21.11 0.30 3.68
CA HIS A 62 -21.33 -0.09 2.29
C HIS A 62 -22.15 -1.39 2.19
N ALA A 63 -21.80 -2.43 2.96
CA ALA A 63 -22.54 -3.69 2.99
C ALA A 63 -23.99 -3.51 3.49
N ALA A 64 -24.19 -2.63 4.47
CA ALA A 64 -25.50 -2.30 5.01
C ALA A 64 -26.27 -1.25 4.19
N LYS A 65 -25.69 -0.74 3.09
CA LYS A 65 -26.24 0.35 2.25
C LYS A 65 -26.62 1.60 3.07
N ARG A 66 -25.84 1.89 4.11
CA ARG A 66 -25.99 3.07 4.94
C ARG A 66 -25.36 4.29 4.25
N PRO A 67 -25.71 5.52 4.66
CA PRO A 67 -25.00 6.72 4.22
C PRO A 67 -23.50 6.61 4.52
N ILE A 68 -22.67 6.97 3.55
CA ILE A 68 -21.21 6.94 3.64
C ILE A 68 -20.75 8.21 4.37
N ASP A 69 -20.61 8.11 5.69
CA ASP A 69 -20.11 9.19 6.55
C ASP A 69 -19.30 8.63 7.73
N PRO A 70 -17.98 8.89 7.83
CA PRO A 70 -17.19 8.41 8.96
C PRO A 70 -17.64 9.01 10.30
N LYS A 71 -18.23 10.21 10.31
CA LYS A 71 -18.52 10.96 11.53
C LYS A 71 -19.71 10.43 12.32
N VAL A 72 -20.58 9.66 11.66
CA VAL A 72 -21.71 8.98 12.32
C VAL A 72 -21.32 7.64 12.94
N SER A 73 -20.10 7.14 12.67
CA SER A 73 -19.63 5.89 13.27
C SER A 73 -19.46 6.05 14.78
N HIS A 74 -19.91 5.06 15.55
CA HIS A 74 -19.76 5.08 17.00
C HIS A 74 -18.28 5.11 17.43
N LEU A 75 -17.38 4.51 16.64
CA LEU A 75 -15.94 4.51 16.89
C LEU A 75 -15.32 5.90 16.67
N TYR A 76 -15.90 6.70 15.76
CA TYR A 76 -15.47 8.08 15.56
C TYR A 76 -15.95 8.99 16.71
N VAL A 77 -17.22 8.83 17.12
CA VAL A 77 -17.83 9.63 18.19
C VAL A 77 -17.20 9.29 19.55
N HIS A 78 -17.07 7.99 19.84
CA HIS A 78 -16.47 7.44 21.06
C HIS A 78 -15.25 6.56 20.74
N PRO A 79 -14.10 7.16 20.41
CA PRO A 79 -12.88 6.41 20.14
C PRO A 79 -12.49 5.53 21.33
N PRO A 80 -12.01 4.28 21.08
CA PRO A 80 -11.51 3.38 22.12
C PRO A 80 -10.12 3.80 22.64
N VAL A 81 -9.79 5.09 22.56
CA VAL A 81 -8.51 5.66 22.97
C VAL A 81 -8.74 6.87 23.88
N LYS A 82 -7.81 7.14 24.79
CA LYS A 82 -7.95 8.18 25.82
C LYS A 82 -7.16 9.46 25.46
N GLY A 83 -7.63 10.59 25.98
CA GLY A 83 -6.89 11.86 25.95
C GLY A 83 -6.55 12.35 24.54
N ALA A 84 -5.34 12.90 24.40
CA ALA A 84 -4.85 13.51 23.16
C ALA A 84 -4.73 12.53 21.97
N ALA A 85 -4.72 11.22 22.22
CA ALA A 85 -4.67 10.23 21.14
C ALA A 85 -5.97 10.15 20.33
N ARG A 86 -7.08 10.70 20.84
CA ARG A 86 -8.39 10.70 20.15
C ARG A 86 -8.34 11.43 18.82
N ASP A 87 -7.60 12.53 18.73
CA ASP A 87 -7.57 13.34 17.52
C ASP A 87 -6.77 12.64 16.41
N ALA A 88 -5.63 12.04 16.77
CA ALA A 88 -4.85 11.20 15.86
C ALA A 88 -5.66 9.98 15.40
N TYR A 89 -6.35 9.30 16.33
CA TYR A 89 -7.24 8.19 15.99
C TYR A 89 -8.33 8.62 15.01
N ARG A 90 -9.03 9.72 15.27
CA ARG A 90 -10.12 10.22 14.40
C ARG A 90 -9.63 10.61 13.02
N SER A 91 -8.49 11.31 12.95
CA SER A 91 -7.90 11.70 11.67
C SER A 91 -7.54 10.47 10.84
N SER A 92 -6.91 9.47 11.45
CA SER A 92 -6.59 8.22 10.74
C SER A 92 -7.83 7.39 10.43
N PHE A 93 -8.86 7.41 11.28
CA PHE A 93 -10.15 6.77 11.02
C PHE A 93 -10.83 7.34 9.78
N GLU A 94 -10.89 8.67 9.66
CA GLU A 94 -11.39 9.31 8.44
C GLU A 94 -10.59 8.91 7.21
N ALA A 95 -9.26 8.87 7.30
CA ALA A 95 -8.40 8.47 6.20
C ALA A 95 -8.65 7.01 5.75
N GLY A 96 -8.75 6.07 6.69
CA GLY A 96 -9.04 4.66 6.40
C GLY A 96 -10.43 4.45 5.82
N TYR A 97 -11.43 5.16 6.37
CA TYR A 97 -12.80 5.13 5.86
C TYR A 97 -12.85 5.60 4.39
N GLN A 98 -12.20 6.73 4.09
CA GLN A 98 -12.15 7.26 2.73
C GLN A 98 -11.38 6.35 1.77
N ALA A 99 -10.31 5.69 2.23
CA ALA A 99 -9.57 4.72 1.42
C ALA A 99 -10.46 3.53 1.01
N ALA A 100 -11.24 2.99 1.97
CA ALA A 100 -12.16 1.89 1.71
C ALA A 100 -13.31 2.30 0.77
N VAL A 101 -13.86 3.51 0.92
CA VAL A 101 -14.92 4.04 0.03
C VAL A 101 -14.42 4.17 -1.40
N LYS A 102 -13.23 4.75 -1.59
CA LYS A 102 -12.59 4.89 -2.91
C LYS A 102 -12.35 3.53 -3.55
N HIS A 103 -11.86 2.56 -2.77
CA HIS A 103 -11.61 1.21 -3.27
C HIS A 103 -12.91 0.44 -3.61
N SER A 104 -13.98 0.67 -2.85
CA SER A 104 -15.26 -0.01 -3.05
C SER A 104 -16.09 0.57 -4.20
N THR A 105 -15.77 1.78 -4.68
CA THR A 105 -16.47 2.45 -5.78
C THR A 105 -15.78 2.15 -7.11
N PRO A 106 -16.37 1.33 -8.01
CA PRO A 106 -15.76 1.04 -9.30
C PRO A 106 -15.71 2.33 -10.15
N GLY A 107 -14.50 2.78 -10.53
CA GLY A 107 -14.30 3.93 -11.42
C GLY A 107 -13.73 5.20 -10.78
N ALA A 108 -13.34 5.18 -9.49
CA ALA A 108 -12.59 6.26 -8.86
C ALA A 108 -11.07 6.03 -8.97
N MET A 109 -10.55 6.01 -10.21
CA MET A 109 -9.12 6.09 -10.52
C MET A 109 -8.87 7.07 -11.65
#